data_AF-A0A965PQI2-F1
#
_entry.id   AF-A0A965PQI2-F1
#
_cell.length_a   1.000
_cell.length_b   1.000
_cell.length_c   1.000
_cell.angle_alpha   90.00
_cell.angle_beta   90.00
_cell.angle_gamma   90.00
#
_symmetry.space_group_name_H-M   'P 1'
#
loop_
_entity.id
_entity.type
_entity.pdbx_description
1 polymer ?
#
loop_
_entity_poly.entity_id
_entity_poly.type
_entity_poly.pdbx_seq_one_letter_code
_entity_poly.pdbx_strand_id
1 'polypeptide(L)'
;MTRDELYEHVWKRLPMRKYMVGRDVVHDLTTLAIENWEGEYLGHAESEEGRDIVAMSIASKVKRAHQWQSGREPQEYGFFWTLMLGAIVNAIVQIIVKWWLERQVNRVLMVAWQQELTR
;
A
#
# COMPACT_ATOMS: atom_id res chain seq x y z
N MET A 1 -1.63 -14.13 11.16
CA MET A 1 -2.16 -12.77 11.05
C MET A 1 -3.28 -12.81 10.02
N THR A 2 -4.44 -12.22 10.31
CA THR A 2 -5.55 -12.07 9.35
C THR A 2 -5.37 -10.80 8.51
N ARG A 3 -6.18 -10.64 7.46
CA ARG A 3 -6.19 -9.41 6.64
C ARG A 3 -6.63 -8.19 7.46
N ASP A 4 -7.62 -8.36 8.32
CA ASP A 4 -8.07 -7.27 9.21
C ASP A 4 -6.99 -6.86 10.21
N GLU A 5 -6.23 -7.84 10.71
CA GLU A 5 -5.05 -7.55 11.54
C GLU A 5 -3.96 -6.81 10.77
N LEU A 6 -3.80 -7.04 9.45
CA LEU A 6 -2.92 -6.22 8.61
C LEU A 6 -3.42 -4.78 8.52
N TYR A 7 -4.72 -4.55 8.30
CA TYR A 7 -5.29 -3.21 8.26
C TYR A 7 -5.06 -2.46 9.57
N GLU A 8 -5.28 -3.12 10.71
CA GLU A 8 -4.96 -2.55 12.03
C GLU A 8 -3.46 -2.30 12.21
N HIS A 9 -2.62 -3.22 11.73
CA HIS A 9 -1.16 -3.11 11.81
C HIS A 9 -0.66 -1.87 11.05
N VAL A 10 -1.19 -1.63 9.84
CA VAL A 10 -0.92 -0.46 9.01
C VAL A 10 -1.44 0.80 9.70
N TRP A 11 -2.71 0.82 10.10
CA TRP A 11 -3.33 1.98 10.74
C TRP A 11 -2.55 2.45 11.97
N LYS A 12 -2.13 1.52 12.84
CA LYS A 12 -1.37 1.85 14.05
C LYS A 12 0.00 2.46 13.76
N ARG A 13 0.66 2.06 12.67
CA ARG A 13 2.03 2.50 12.30
C ARG A 13 2.07 3.72 11.40
N LEU A 14 0.97 4.09 10.77
CA LEU A 14 0.92 5.29 9.94
C LEU A 14 1.12 6.57 10.79
N PRO A 15 1.73 7.62 10.19
CA PRO A 15 1.90 8.91 10.85
C PRO A 15 0.54 9.59 11.12
N MET A 16 0.51 10.58 12.01
CA MET A 16 -0.70 11.31 12.43
C MET A 16 -1.54 11.86 11.26
N ARG A 17 -0.92 12.13 10.10
CA ARG A 17 -1.61 12.56 8.87
C ARG A 17 -2.69 11.58 8.40
N LYS A 18 -2.69 10.31 8.86
CA LYS A 18 -3.75 9.33 8.60
C LYS A 18 -5.15 9.80 9.03
N TYR A 19 -5.25 10.61 10.08
CA TYR A 19 -6.54 11.13 10.54
C TYR A 19 -7.17 12.15 9.58
N MET A 20 -6.34 12.81 8.76
CA MET A 20 -6.83 13.75 7.75
C MET A 20 -7.38 13.04 6.50
N VAL A 21 -6.84 11.84 6.20
CA VAL A 21 -7.26 11.03 5.06
C VAL A 21 -8.49 10.18 5.43
N GLY A 22 -8.61 9.79 6.69
CA GLY A 22 -9.70 8.95 7.18
C GLY A 22 -9.34 7.47 7.17
N ARG A 23 -10.04 6.70 8.01
CA ARG A 23 -9.78 5.28 8.20
C ARG A 23 -10.15 4.45 6.97
N ASP A 24 -11.30 4.76 6.38
CA ASP A 24 -11.83 4.03 5.22
C ASP A 24 -10.90 4.17 4.01
N VAL A 25 -10.43 5.39 3.74
CA VAL A 25 -9.48 5.63 2.65
C VAL A 25 -8.14 4.92 2.91
N VAL A 26 -7.64 4.89 4.15
CA VAL A 26 -6.43 4.12 4.46
C VAL A 26 -6.65 2.63 4.23
N HIS A 27 -7.82 2.11 4.59
CA HIS A 27 -8.19 0.72 4.33
C HIS A 27 -8.24 0.43 2.82
N ASP A 28 -8.85 1.31 2.03
CA ASP A 28 -8.92 1.18 0.58
C ASP A 28 -7.53 1.22 -0.05
N LEU A 29 -6.69 2.18 0.33
CA LEU A 29 -5.30 2.26 -0.13
C LEU A 29 -4.47 1.03 0.27
N THR A 30 -4.74 0.45 1.44
CA THR A 30 -4.08 -0.79 1.88
C THR A 30 -4.54 -1.97 1.04
N THR A 31 -5.83 -2.05 0.73
CA THR A 31 -6.41 -3.08 -0.16
C THR A 31 -5.82 -2.98 -1.56
N LEU A 32 -5.79 -1.78 -2.14
CA LEU A 32 -5.15 -1.52 -3.43
C LEU A 32 -3.66 -1.90 -3.44
N ALA A 33 -2.96 -1.70 -2.32
CA ALA A 33 -1.55 -2.11 -2.20
C ALA A 33 -1.38 -3.64 -2.22
N ILE A 34 -2.31 -4.39 -1.65
CA ILE A 34 -2.33 -5.86 -1.70
C ILE A 34 -2.65 -6.33 -3.12
N GLU A 35 -3.66 -5.74 -3.78
CA GLU A 35 -4.01 -6.08 -5.16
C GLU A 35 -2.85 -5.86 -6.13
N ASN A 36 -2.16 -4.73 -5.99
CA ASN A 36 -1.05 -4.33 -6.85
C ASN A 36 0.31 -4.83 -6.33
N TRP A 37 0.33 -5.85 -5.47
CA TRP A 37 1.55 -6.34 -4.85
C TRP A 37 2.50 -6.97 -5.87
N GLU A 38 3.77 -6.59 -5.81
CA GLU A 38 4.85 -7.03 -6.71
C GLU A 38 5.80 -8.01 -6.01
N GLY A 39 5.25 -9.08 -5.43
CA GLY A 39 6.01 -10.01 -4.58
C GLY A 39 7.19 -10.70 -5.27
N GLU A 40 7.07 -10.98 -6.58
CA GLU A 40 8.15 -11.57 -7.39
C GLU A 40 9.32 -10.60 -7.54
N TYR A 41 9.06 -9.35 -7.95
CA TYR A 41 10.08 -8.30 -8.07
C TYR A 41 10.73 -7.96 -6.72
N LEU A 42 9.94 -7.90 -5.63
CA LEU A 42 10.47 -7.72 -4.27
C LEU A 42 11.35 -8.89 -3.82
N GLY A 43 11.01 -10.12 -4.23
CA GLY A 43 11.80 -11.32 -3.95
C GLY A 43 13.15 -11.32 -4.66
N HIS A 44 13.22 -10.74 -5.86
CA HIS A 44 14.47 -10.57 -6.63
C HIS A 44 15.29 -9.35 -6.22
N ALA A 45 14.72 -8.42 -5.46
CA ALA A 45 15.44 -7.26 -4.94
C ALA A 45 16.31 -7.65 -3.73
N GLU A 46 17.58 -7.96 -4.01
CA GLU A 46 18.56 -8.33 -2.98
C GLU A 46 19.03 -7.13 -2.15
N SER A 47 19.15 -5.95 -2.78
CA SER A 47 19.56 -4.70 -2.11
C SER A 47 18.39 -3.91 -1.54
N GLU A 48 18.67 -3.08 -0.53
CA GLU A 48 17.71 -2.14 0.04
C GLU A 48 17.21 -1.13 -1.03
N GLU A 49 18.13 -0.59 -1.84
CA GLU A 49 17.80 0.30 -2.94
C GLU A 49 16.87 -0.37 -3.98
N GLY A 50 17.12 -1.63 -4.33
CA GLY A 50 16.25 -2.39 -5.22
C GLY A 50 14.84 -2.55 -4.65
N ARG A 51 14.72 -2.78 -3.35
CA ARG A 51 13.41 -2.89 -2.67
C ARG A 51 12.68 -1.55 -2.64
N ASP A 52 13.39 -0.46 -2.45
CA ASP A 52 12.80 0.88 -2.51
C ASP A 52 12.28 1.21 -3.91
N ILE A 53 12.99 0.81 -4.97
CA ILE A 53 12.52 0.96 -6.35
C ILE A 53 11.20 0.21 -6.57
N VAL A 54 11.12 -1.05 -6.13
CA VAL A 54 9.90 -1.84 -6.26
C VAL A 54 8.77 -1.28 -5.38
N ALA A 55 9.08 -0.83 -4.16
CA ALA A 55 8.11 -0.15 -3.29
C ALA A 55 7.55 1.13 -3.94
N MET A 56 8.39 1.92 -4.63
CA MET A 56 7.96 3.08 -5.40
C MET A 56 7.07 2.70 -6.59
N SER A 57 7.36 1.56 -7.26
CA SER A 57 6.51 1.00 -8.32
C SER A 57 5.12 0.66 -7.80
N ILE A 58 5.04 -0.10 -6.70
CA ILE A 58 3.77 -0.45 -6.03
C ILE A 58 3.01 0.81 -5.63
N ALA A 59 3.67 1.77 -4.97
CA ALA A 59 3.04 3.02 -4.56
C ALA A 59 2.49 3.83 -5.74
N SER A 60 3.17 3.82 -6.88
CA SER A 60 2.72 4.47 -8.11
C SER A 60 1.49 3.78 -8.71
N LYS A 61 1.44 2.43 -8.68
CA LYS A 61 0.26 1.66 -9.10
C LYS A 61 -0.95 1.93 -8.21
N VAL A 62 -0.76 1.92 -6.89
CA VAL A 62 -1.83 2.23 -5.92
C VAL A 62 -2.41 3.63 -6.15
N LYS A 63 -1.56 4.65 -6.35
CA LYS A 63 -2.02 6.02 -6.63
C LYS A 63 -2.88 6.08 -7.89
N ARG A 64 -2.44 5.43 -8.97
CA ARG A 64 -3.20 5.37 -10.24
C ARG A 64 -4.53 4.62 -10.08
N ALA A 65 -4.52 3.47 -9.38
CA ALA A 65 -5.72 2.69 -9.13
C ALA A 65 -6.75 3.47 -8.28
N HIS A 66 -6.30 4.13 -7.22
CA HIS A 66 -7.15 4.98 -6.38
C HIS A 66 -7.74 6.16 -7.17
N GLN A 67 -6.96 6.82 -8.02
CA GLN A 67 -7.47 7.89 -8.89
C GLN A 67 -8.60 7.40 -9.79
N TRP A 68 -8.38 6.26 -10.46
CA TRP A 68 -9.40 5.64 -11.31
C TRP A 68 -10.67 5.28 -10.54
N GLN A 69 -10.54 4.65 -9.37
CA GLN A 69 -11.67 4.23 -8.53
C GLN A 69 -12.45 5.41 -7.93
N SER A 70 -11.75 6.48 -7.55
CA SER A 70 -12.37 7.65 -6.92
C SER A 70 -13.16 8.54 -7.90
N GLY A 71 -12.95 8.37 -9.22
CA GLY A 71 -13.62 9.14 -10.27
C GLY A 71 -13.33 10.65 -10.25
N ARG A 72 -12.39 11.10 -9.41
CA ARG A 72 -12.04 12.51 -9.21
C ARG A 72 -10.72 12.82 -9.89
N GLU A 73 -10.69 13.89 -10.68
CA GLU A 73 -9.44 14.32 -11.29
C GLU A 73 -8.47 14.87 -10.23
N PRO A 74 -7.14 14.78 -10.43
CA PRO A 74 -6.15 15.36 -9.51
C PRO A 74 -6.38 16.84 -9.21
N GLN A 75 -7.07 17.54 -10.12
CA GLN A 75 -7.42 18.96 -10.02
C GLN A 75 -8.52 19.20 -8.98
N GLU A 76 -9.46 18.27 -8.80
CA GLU A 76 -10.59 18.39 -7.86
C GLU A 76 -10.15 18.18 -6.41
N TYR A 77 -9.10 17.39 -6.20
CA TYR A 77 -8.52 17.13 -4.87
C TYR A 77 -7.58 18.26 -4.40
N GLY A 78 -7.10 19.12 -5.30
CA GLY A 78 -6.11 20.14 -5.00
C GLY A 78 -4.71 19.58 -4.74
N PHE A 79 -3.69 20.39 -5.04
CA PHE A 79 -2.27 20.02 -4.91
C PHE A 79 -1.90 19.47 -3.53
N PHE A 80 -2.46 20.06 -2.46
CA PHE A 80 -2.21 19.64 -1.08
C PHE A 80 -2.68 18.21 -0.79
N TRP A 81 -3.86 17.82 -1.28
CA TRP A 81 -4.38 16.48 -1.06
C TRP A 81 -3.56 15.43 -1.81
N THR A 82 -3.15 15.74 -3.05
CA THR A 82 -2.29 14.85 -3.85
C THR A 82 -0.97 14.56 -3.14
N LEU A 83 -0.34 15.58 -2.53
CA LEU A 83 0.89 15.39 -1.75
C LEU A 83 0.64 14.56 -0.48
N MET A 84 -0.45 14.85 0.24
CA MET A 84 -0.80 14.12 1.47
C MET A 84 -1.08 12.64 1.20
N LEU A 85 -1.91 12.36 0.20
CA LEU A 85 -2.25 10.99 -0.20
C LEU A 85 -1.00 10.27 -0.72
N GLY A 86 -0.15 10.97 -1.48
CA GLY A 86 1.13 10.45 -1.94
C GLY A 86 2.04 9.97 -0.81
N ALA A 87 2.15 10.78 0.25
CA ALA A 87 2.94 10.44 1.43
C ALA A 87 2.34 9.27 2.22
N ILE A 88 1.01 9.22 2.36
CA ILE A 88 0.32 8.11 3.05
C ILE A 88 0.49 6.80 2.28
N VAL A 89 0.32 6.80 0.96
CA VAL A 89 0.53 5.59 0.13
C VAL A 89 1.95 5.07 0.28
N ASN A 90 2.96 5.94 0.20
CA ASN A 90 4.35 5.52 0.38
C ASN A 90 4.56 4.90 1.77
N ALA A 91 4.00 5.50 2.83
CA ALA A 91 4.10 4.97 4.19
C ALA A 91 3.39 3.61 4.34
N ILE A 92 2.20 3.45 3.75
CA ILE A 92 1.48 2.17 3.71
C ILE A 92 2.35 1.09 3.08
N VAL A 93 2.86 1.33 1.87
CA VAL A 93 3.68 0.35 1.14
C VAL A 93 4.93 -0.03 1.95
N GLN A 94 5.63 0.95 2.53
CA GLN A 94 6.82 0.69 3.34
C GLN A 94 6.51 -0.15 4.60
N ILE A 95 5.39 0.10 5.27
CA ILE A 95 4.92 -0.73 6.39
C ILE A 95 4.66 -2.17 5.94
N ILE A 96 3.98 -2.33 4.80
CA ILE A 96 3.64 -3.66 4.26
C ILE A 96 4.91 -4.39 3.80
N VAL A 97 5.85 -3.72 3.13
CA VAL A 97 7.14 -4.31 2.71
C VAL A 97 7.91 -4.81 3.93
N LYS A 98 8.01 -3.99 4.99
CA LYS A 98 8.66 -4.39 6.23
C LYS A 98 7.99 -5.64 6.83
N TRP A 99 6.66 -5.61 6.97
CA TRP A 99 5.90 -6.76 7.45
C TRP A 99 6.11 -8.00 6.58
N TRP A 100 6.09 -7.86 5.25
CA TRP A 100 6.25 -8.96 4.29
C TRP A 100 7.65 -9.61 4.38
N LEU A 101 8.68 -8.82 4.67
CA LEU A 101 10.05 -9.30 4.85
C LEU A 101 10.28 -10.01 6.19
N GLU A 102 9.46 -9.73 7.23
CA GLU A 102 9.68 -10.27 8.59
C GLU A 102 9.60 -11.80 8.66
N ARG A 103 8.68 -12.44 7.93
CA ARG A 103 8.46 -13.89 8.01
C ARG A 103 8.00 -14.47 6.66
N GLN A 104 8.45 -15.68 6.33
CA GLN A 104 8.01 -16.39 5.12
C GLN A 104 6.49 -16.59 5.08
N VAL A 105 5.85 -16.83 6.24
CA VAL A 105 4.38 -16.95 6.35
C VAL A 105 3.67 -15.70 5.84
N ASN A 106 4.21 -14.50 6.08
CA ASN A 106 3.61 -13.24 5.62
C ASN A 106 3.58 -13.17 4.09
N ARG A 107 4.59 -13.76 3.42
CA ARG A 107 4.64 -13.83 1.96
C ARG A 107 3.53 -14.72 1.39
N VAL A 108 3.30 -15.87 2.03
CA VAL A 108 2.22 -16.79 1.65
C VAL A 108 0.86 -16.14 1.86
N LEU A 109 0.66 -15.47 2.99
CA LEU A 109 -0.58 -14.74 3.28
C LEU A 109 -0.84 -13.64 2.25
N MET A 110 0.17 -12.87 1.87
CA MET A 110 0.04 -11.83 0.85
C MET A 110 -0.43 -12.40 -0.50
N VAL A 111 0.16 -13.51 -0.95
CA VAL A 111 -0.24 -14.17 -2.20
C VAL A 111 -1.70 -14.64 -2.12
N ALA A 112 -2.11 -15.24 -0.99
CA ALA A 112 -3.48 -15.68 -0.79
C ALA A 112 -4.48 -14.49 -0.85
N TRP A 113 -4.19 -13.40 -0.13
CA TRP A 113 -5.06 -12.22 -0.13
C TRP A 113 -5.11 -11.51 -1.48
N GLN A 114 -3.98 -11.43 -2.19
CA GLN A 114 -3.94 -10.88 -3.54
C GLN A 114 -4.86 -11.68 -4.48
N GLN A 115 -4.78 -13.02 -4.45
CA GLN A 115 -5.65 -13.88 -5.26
C GLN A 115 -7.13 -13.75 -4.92
N GLU A 116 -7.46 -13.52 -3.65
CA GLU A 116 -8.84 -13.28 -3.21
C GLU A 116 -9.40 -11.95 -3.71
N LEU A 117 -8.57 -10.91 -3.83
CA LEU A 117 -8.99 -9.56 -4.21
C LEU A 117 -8.98 -9.32 -5.73
N THR A 118 -8.15 -10.05 -6.49
CA THR A 118 -8.05 -9.90 -7.95
C THR A 118 -8.89 -10.91 -8.73
N ARG A 119 -9.74 -11.70 -8.07
CA ARG A 119 -10.70 -12.61 -8.69
C ARG A 119 -12.03 -11.93 -8.97
#